data_AF-A0A6B3H609-F1
#
_entry.id   AF-A0A6B3H609-F1
#
_cell.length_a   1.000
_cell.length_b   1.000
_cell.length_c   1.000
_cell.angle_alpha   90.00
_cell.angle_beta   90.00
_cell.angle_gamma   90.00
#
_symmetry.space_group_name_H-M   'P 1'
#
loop_
_entity.id
_entity.type
_entity.pdbx_description
1 polymer ?
#
loop_
_entity_poly.entity_id
_entity_poly.type
_entity_poly.pdbx_seq_one_letter_code
_entity_poly.pdbx_strand_id
1 'polypeptide(L)'
;GLIKVWFARRAAARGYDDEVIARTWKIIEAFGSYGFCKAHAVAFAVPTYQSAWLKAHHPAAFYAGLLTHDPGMYPKRLLLADARRRGVPVLPLDVNRSAVAHRI
;
A
#
# COMPACT_ATOMS: atom_id res chain seq x y z
N GLY A 1 -8.38 21.77 27.03
CA GLY A 1 -9.73 21.36 26.60
C GLY A 1 -10.34 20.36 27.58
N LEU A 2 -11.66 20.24 27.60
CA LEU A 2 -12.40 19.36 28.54
C LEU A 2 -11.95 17.90 28.49
N ILE A 3 -11.61 17.37 27.30
CA ILE A 3 -11.13 16.00 27.11
C ILE A 3 -9.77 15.76 27.79
N LYS A 4 -8.85 16.74 27.74
CA LYS A 4 -7.53 16.65 28.39
C LYS A 4 -7.65 16.49 29.90
N VAL A 5 -8.52 17.29 30.51
CA VAL A 5 -8.78 17.26 31.96
C VAL A 5 -9.45 15.95 32.35
N TRP A 6 -10.43 15.49 31.57
CA TRP A 6 -11.08 14.20 31.77
C TRP A 6 -10.07 13.04 31.70
N PHE A 7 -9.20 13.03 30.68
CA PHE A 7 -8.17 12.01 30.48
C PHE A 7 -7.22 11.96 31.68
N ALA A 8 -6.68 13.09 32.11
CA ALA A 8 -5.75 13.17 33.23
C ALA A 8 -6.38 12.65 34.53
N ARG A 9 -7.61 13.07 34.85
CA ARG A 9 -8.34 12.59 36.05
C ARG A 9 -8.59 11.09 36.02
N ARG A 10 -9.02 10.56 34.87
CA ARG A 10 -9.28 9.12 34.71
C ARG A 10 -8.00 8.28 34.80
N ALA A 11 -6.89 8.79 34.27
CA ALA A 11 -5.60 8.12 34.34
C ALA A 11 -5.02 8.15 35.76
N ALA A 12 -5.09 9.29 36.47
CA ALA A 12 -4.65 9.40 37.86
C ALA A 12 -5.46 8.45 38.78
N ALA A 13 -6.79 8.37 38.59
CA ALA A 13 -7.62 7.43 39.33
C ALA A 13 -7.30 5.94 39.08
N ARG A 14 -6.56 5.63 38.00
CA ARG A 14 -6.03 4.29 37.70
C ARG A 14 -4.61 4.06 38.25
N GLY A 15 -4.03 5.05 38.95
CA GLY A 15 -2.71 4.95 39.57
C GLY A 15 -1.53 5.25 38.65
N TYR A 16 -1.74 5.91 37.51
CA TYR A 16 -0.64 6.34 36.64
C TYR A 16 0.02 7.62 37.14
N ASP A 17 1.35 7.69 37.09
CA ASP A 17 2.12 8.88 37.45
C ASP A 17 1.83 10.07 36.51
N ASP A 18 1.89 11.28 37.06
CA ASP A 18 1.63 12.52 36.34
C ASP A 18 2.53 12.70 35.10
N GLU A 19 3.79 12.27 35.19
CA GLU A 19 4.72 12.30 34.06
C GLU A 19 4.24 11.42 32.89
N VAL A 20 3.76 10.20 33.20
CA VAL A 20 3.24 9.26 32.20
C VAL A 20 1.97 9.82 31.55
N ILE A 21 1.09 10.42 32.35
CA ILE A 21 -0.14 11.06 31.89
C ILE A 21 0.18 12.20 30.93
N ALA A 22 1.07 13.11 31.33
CA ALA A 22 1.47 14.26 30.53
C ALA A 22 2.12 13.84 29.21
N ARG A 23 3.03 12.85 29.26
CA ARG A 23 3.70 12.32 28.07
C ARG A 23 2.72 11.66 27.10
N THR A 24 1.81 10.84 27.62
CA THR A 24 0.82 10.11 26.80
C THR A 24 -0.13 11.08 26.11
N TRP A 25 -0.61 12.11 26.81
CA TRP A 25 -1.45 13.13 26.21
C TRP A 25 -0.74 13.84 25.05
N LYS A 26 0.53 14.21 25.22
CA LYS A 26 1.33 14.86 24.17
C LYS A 26 1.41 14.01 22.90
N ILE A 27 1.53 12.68 23.04
CA ILE A 27 1.55 11.74 21.91
C ILE A 27 0.19 11.69 21.22
N ILE A 28 -0.91 11.56 21.98
CA ILE A 28 -2.27 11.49 21.43
C ILE A 28 -2.64 12.79 20.70
N GLU A 29 -2.32 13.94 21.29
CA GLU A 29 -2.56 15.25 20.72
C GLU A 29 -1.81 15.44 19.39
N ALA A 30 -0.54 14.99 19.33
CA ALA A 30 0.22 14.99 18.08
C ALA A 30 -0.34 14.00 17.03
N PHE A 31 -0.83 12.84 17.46
CA PHE A 31 -1.45 11.85 16.58
C PHE A 31 -2.75 12.35 15.95
N GLY A 32 -3.44 13.31 16.57
CA GLY A 32 -4.66 13.91 16.01
C GLY A 32 -4.46 14.52 14.62
N SER A 33 -3.24 14.97 14.27
CA SER A 33 -2.94 15.58 12.98
C SER A 33 -2.48 14.60 11.90
N TYR A 34 -1.86 13.48 12.27
CA TYR A 34 -1.20 12.56 11.31
C TYR A 34 -1.52 11.08 11.56
N GLY A 35 -2.48 10.80 12.44
CA GLY A 35 -2.96 9.46 12.70
C GLY A 35 -3.66 8.88 11.48
N PHE A 36 -3.38 7.61 11.19
CA PHE A 36 -3.95 6.92 10.04
C PHE A 36 -4.74 5.68 10.47
N CYS A 37 -5.84 5.42 9.76
CA CYS A 37 -6.69 4.27 10.04
C CYS A 37 -5.96 2.96 9.69
N LYS A 38 -5.64 2.17 10.71
CA LYS A 38 -4.94 0.88 10.55
C LYS A 38 -5.69 -0.08 9.62
N ALA A 39 -7.01 -0.19 9.74
CA ALA A 39 -7.80 -1.08 8.91
C ALA A 39 -7.70 -0.70 7.43
N HIS A 40 -7.79 0.59 7.12
CA HIS A 40 -7.62 1.10 5.77
C HIS A 40 -6.19 0.84 5.27
N ALA A 41 -5.16 1.13 6.07
CA ALA A 41 -3.76 0.86 5.68
C ALA A 41 -3.53 -0.60 5.29
N VAL A 42 -4.06 -1.55 6.08
CA VAL A 42 -3.90 -2.98 5.81
C VAL A 42 -4.63 -3.40 4.53
N ALA A 43 -5.83 -2.87 4.29
CA ALA A 43 -6.60 -3.16 3.08
C ALA A 43 -5.84 -2.81 1.79
N PHE A 44 -5.02 -1.76 1.80
CA PHE A 44 -4.15 -1.41 0.66
C PHE A 44 -2.79 -2.13 0.67
N ALA A 45 -2.24 -2.40 1.86
CA ALA A 45 -0.95 -3.07 1.99
C ALA A 45 -0.96 -4.50 1.44
N VAL A 46 -2.03 -5.25 1.66
CA VAL A 46 -2.18 -6.65 1.19
C VAL A 46 -2.07 -6.77 -0.34
N PRO A 47 -2.90 -6.09 -1.16
CA PRO A 47 -2.78 -6.18 -2.62
C PRO A 47 -1.47 -5.58 -3.14
N THR A 48 -0.91 -4.58 -2.46
CA THR A 48 0.41 -4.03 -2.80
C THR A 48 1.50 -5.08 -2.64
N TYR A 49 1.50 -5.79 -1.50
CA TYR A 49 2.45 -6.87 -1.24
C TYR A 49 2.28 -8.01 -2.25
N GLN A 50 1.05 -8.44 -2.51
CA GLN A 50 0.76 -9.49 -3.50
C GLN A 50 1.24 -9.10 -4.91
N SER A 51 1.00 -7.85 -5.31
CA SER A 51 1.48 -7.29 -6.58
C SER A 51 3.01 -7.27 -6.66
N ALA A 52 3.67 -6.84 -5.59
CA ALA A 52 5.13 -6.81 -5.51
C ALA A 52 5.73 -8.22 -5.56
N TRP A 53 5.12 -9.19 -4.88
CA TRP A 53 5.52 -10.59 -4.90
C TRP A 53 5.41 -11.17 -6.31
N LEU A 54 4.27 -10.97 -6.99
CA LEU A 54 4.10 -11.39 -8.40
C LEU A 54 5.13 -10.74 -9.30
N LYS A 55 5.41 -9.45 -9.14
CA LYS A 55 6.42 -8.73 -9.91
C LYS A 55 7.85 -9.23 -9.65
N ALA A 56 8.14 -9.73 -8.44
CA ALA A 56 9.45 -10.26 -8.08
C ALA A 56 9.67 -11.70 -8.57
N HIS A 57 8.65 -12.56 -8.46
CA HIS A 57 8.79 -14.00 -8.70
C HIS A 57 8.19 -14.48 -10.02
N HIS A 58 7.21 -13.76 -10.57
CA HIS A 58 6.52 -14.08 -11.83
C HIS A 58 6.34 -12.83 -12.71
N PRO A 59 7.43 -12.13 -13.07
CA PRO A 59 7.34 -10.81 -13.70
C PRO A 59 6.59 -10.84 -15.05
N ALA A 60 6.78 -11.87 -15.88
CA ALA A 60 6.05 -12.02 -17.14
C ALA A 60 4.52 -12.09 -16.92
N ALA A 61 4.08 -12.84 -15.91
CA ALA A 61 2.65 -12.95 -15.56
C ALA A 61 2.11 -11.64 -14.99
N PHE A 62 2.88 -10.98 -14.14
CA PHE A 62 2.52 -9.67 -13.60
C PHE A 62 2.28 -8.64 -14.71
N TYR A 63 3.20 -8.51 -15.67
CA TYR A 63 3.03 -7.55 -16.78
C TYR A 63 1.91 -7.95 -17.75
N ALA A 64 1.76 -9.23 -18.06
CA ALA A 64 0.67 -9.70 -18.92
C ALA A 64 -0.70 -9.37 -18.30
N GLY A 65 -0.87 -9.62 -16.99
CA GLY A 65 -2.08 -9.24 -16.26
C GLY A 65 -2.31 -7.74 -16.24
N LEU A 66 -1.28 -6.95 -15.95
CA LEU A 66 -1.38 -5.50 -15.88
C LEU A 66 -1.72 -4.85 -17.23
N LEU A 67 -1.13 -5.33 -18.32
CA LEU A 67 -1.41 -4.84 -19.68
C LEU A 67 -2.78 -5.29 -20.21
N THR A 68 -3.28 -6.44 -19.76
CA THR A 68 -4.61 -6.96 -20.12
C THR A 68 -5.72 -6.18 -19.43
N HIS A 69 -5.58 -5.91 -18.13
CA HIS A 69 -6.63 -5.27 -17.34
C HIS A 69 -6.52 -3.75 -17.27
N ASP A 70 -5.36 -3.19 -17.61
CA ASP A 70 -5.11 -1.74 -17.73
C ASP A 70 -5.81 -0.90 -16.65
N PRO A 71 -5.42 -1.04 -15.37
CA PRO A 71 -6.12 -0.38 -14.25
C PRO A 71 -5.94 1.15 -14.22
N GLY A 72 -5.31 1.76 -15.24
CA GLY A 72 -5.24 3.21 -15.42
C GLY A 72 -4.17 3.96 -14.61
N MET A 73 -3.38 3.29 -13.76
CA MET A 73 -2.35 3.99 -12.96
C MET A 73 -1.12 4.43 -13.76
N TYR A 74 -0.68 3.64 -14.74
CA TYR A 74 0.57 3.87 -15.44
C TYR A 74 0.36 3.76 -16.95
N PRO A 75 0.99 4.64 -17.75
CA PRO A 75 0.91 4.52 -19.20
C PRO A 75 1.60 3.23 -19.66
N LYS A 76 1.02 2.52 -20.63
CA LYS A 76 1.54 1.24 -21.14
C LYS A 76 3.02 1.30 -21.50
N ARG A 77 3.49 2.40 -22.10
CA ARG A 77 4.92 2.61 -22.42
C ARG A 77 5.85 2.46 -21.21
N LEU A 78 5.41 2.92 -20.03
CA LEU A 78 6.18 2.84 -18.79
C LEU A 78 6.24 1.39 -18.29
N LEU A 79 5.13 0.67 -18.37
CA LEU A 79 5.06 -0.75 -18.03
C LEU A 79 5.97 -1.59 -18.93
N LEU A 80 5.96 -1.31 -20.24
CA LEU A 80 6.84 -1.98 -21.20
C LEU A 80 8.33 -1.70 -20.94
N ALA A 81 8.67 -0.46 -20.59
CA ALA A 81 10.04 -0.09 -20.25
C ALA A 81 10.52 -0.80 -18.96
N ASP A 82 9.67 -0.88 -17.95
CA ASP A 82 9.94 -1.56 -16.69
C ASP A 82 10.08 -3.09 -16.88
N ALA A 83 9.21 -3.71 -17.69
CA ALA A 83 9.30 -5.12 -18.07
C ALA A 83 10.66 -5.46 -18.73
N ARG A 84 11.09 -4.65 -19.70
CA ARG A 84 12.38 -4.83 -20.38
C ARG A 84 13.57 -4.72 -19.43
N ARG A 85 13.55 -3.75 -18.50
CA ARG A 85 14.60 -3.58 -17.48
C ARG A 85 14.70 -4.77 -16.53
N ARG A 86 13.62 -5.54 -16.37
CA ARG A 86 13.57 -6.78 -15.57
C ARG A 86 13.80 -8.04 -16.39
N GLY A 87 14.24 -7.90 -17.64
CA GLY A 87 14.56 -9.04 -18.50
C GLY A 87 13.33 -9.80 -19.02
N VAL A 88 12.14 -9.19 -19.01
CA VAL A 88 10.94 -9.76 -19.63
C VAL A 88 10.86 -9.29 -21.09
N PRO A 89 11.06 -10.17 -22.09
CA PRO A 89 10.90 -9.82 -23.48
C PRO A 89 9.43 -9.54 -23.81
N VAL A 90 9.16 -8.48 -24.57
CA VAL A 90 7.83 -8.19 -25.11
C VAL A 90 7.89 -8.34 -26.61
N LEU A 91 7.20 -9.37 -27.13
CA LEU A 91 7.18 -9.72 -28.54
C LEU A 91 6.16 -8.87 -29.32
N PRO A 92 6.32 -8.70 -30.65
CA PRO A 92 5.30 -8.11 -31.50
C PRO A 92 4.06 -9.03 -31.61
N LEU A 93 2.99 -8.50 -32.21
CA LEU A 93 1.78 -9.26 -32.52
C LEU A 93 2.08 -10.38 -33.54
N ASP A 94 1.45 -11.54 -33.33
CA ASP A 94 1.55 -12.70 -34.21
C ASP A 94 0.14 -13.26 -34.47
N VAL A 95 -0.26 -13.38 -35.75
CA VAL A 95 -1.61 -13.81 -36.14
C VAL A 95 -1.96 -15.25 -35.74
N ASN A 96 -0.96 -16.11 -35.57
CA ASN A 96 -1.12 -17.51 -35.22
C ASN A 96 -1.00 -17.76 -33.70
N ARG A 97 -0.35 -16.86 -32.96
CA ARG A 97 -0.04 -17.06 -31.53
C ARG A 97 -0.72 -16.08 -30.58
N SER A 98 -0.96 -14.85 -31.00
CA SER A 98 -1.55 -13.81 -30.15
C SER A 98 -3.04 -14.08 -29.88
N ALA A 99 -3.54 -13.51 -28.79
CA ALA A 99 -4.94 -13.56 -28.39
C ALA A 99 -5.40 -12.16 -27.97
N VAL A 100 -6.68 -12.01 -27.63
CA VAL A 100 -7.25 -10.73 -27.15
C VAL A 100 -6.55 -10.27 -25.86
N ALA A 101 -6.25 -11.19 -24.95
CA ALA A 101 -5.48 -10.92 -23.74
C ALA A 101 -3.98 -11.15 -23.95
N HIS A 102 -3.15 -10.47 -23.15
CA HIS A 102 -1.71 -10.74 -23.14
C HIS A 102 -1.47 -12.14 -22.57
N ARG A 103 -0.49 -12.83 -23.14
CA ARG A 103 -0.12 -14.19 -22.76
C ARG A 103 1.39 -14.31 -22.58
N ILE A 104 1.78 -15.31 -21.80
CA ILE A 104 3.16 -15.75 -21.60
C ILE A 104 3.40 -16.97 -22.48
#